data_AF-A0A2V9Q9W7-F1
#
_entry.id   AF-A0A2V9Q9W7-F1
#
_cell.length_a   1.000
_cell.length_b   1.000
_cell.length_c   1.000
_cell.angle_alpha   90.00
_cell.angle_beta   90.00
_cell.angle_gamma   90.00
#
_symmetry.space_group_name_H-M   'P 1'
#
loop_
_entity.id
_entity.type
_entity.pdbx_description
1 polymer ?
#
loop_
_entity_poly.entity_id
_entity_poly.type
_entity_poly.pdbx_seq_one_letter_code
_entity_poly.pdbx_strand_id
1 'polypeptide(L)'
;MSGFARVLDTQYVVRDANLLTDEELFRQIAAAMDDNLDTSSGKIGVHNPQENPEPISRFASLWNEAIRRGFQNDDIGIGMRGQLRASPKLSPFLREPSWQSFEKLVARIHIAYCRDAQVKWSEKLVDRSGTERQIDVTVRSKVGPHPVLRHHFVQT
;
A
#
# COMPACT_ATOMS: atom_id res chain seq x y z
N MET A 1 -16.36 13.06 7.54
CA MET A 1 -16.58 13.49 6.14
C MET A 1 -17.42 12.44 5.45
N SER A 2 -18.43 12.84 4.66
CA SER A 2 -19.45 11.92 4.12
C SER A 2 -18.80 10.79 3.31
N GLY A 3 -19.04 9.54 3.72
CA GLY A 3 -18.40 8.35 3.15
C GLY A 3 -18.88 7.97 1.74
N PHE A 4 -19.93 8.60 1.22
CA PHE A 4 -20.47 8.30 -0.10
C PHE A 4 -19.63 8.92 -1.22
N ALA A 5 -19.30 8.11 -2.22
CA ALA A 5 -18.66 8.52 -3.46
C ALA A 5 -19.72 8.99 -4.48
N ARG A 6 -19.39 10.00 -5.27
CA ARG A 6 -20.28 10.49 -6.33
C ARG A 6 -20.29 9.52 -7.51
N VAL A 7 -21.47 9.05 -7.89
CA VAL A 7 -21.68 8.37 -9.17
C VAL A 7 -21.77 9.45 -10.27
N LEU A 8 -20.90 9.36 -11.28
CA LEU A 8 -20.85 10.36 -12.36
C LEU A 8 -21.91 10.09 -13.44
N ASP A 9 -22.17 8.81 -13.71
CA ASP A 9 -23.19 8.38 -14.64
C ASP A 9 -24.01 7.21 -14.06
N THR A 10 -25.31 7.42 -13.96
CA THR A 10 -26.26 6.50 -13.34
C THR A 10 -26.46 5.21 -14.12
N GLN A 11 -26.09 5.16 -15.41
CA GLN A 11 -26.21 3.93 -16.19
C GLN A 11 -25.28 2.81 -15.69
N TYR A 12 -24.19 3.17 -15.00
CA TYR A 12 -23.21 2.22 -14.45
C TYR A 12 -23.45 1.88 -12.97
N VAL A 13 -24.63 2.23 -12.43
CA VAL A 13 -25.05 1.79 -11.09
C VAL A 13 -25.26 0.29 -11.09
N VAL A 14 -24.61 -0.40 -10.15
CA VAL A 14 -24.77 -1.86 -9.97
C VAL A 14 -26.07 -2.12 -9.23
N ARG A 15 -27.12 -2.47 -9.97
CA ARG A 15 -28.49 -2.57 -9.46
C ARG A 15 -28.68 -3.63 -8.38
N ASP A 16 -27.98 -4.75 -8.51
CA ASP A 16 -28.09 -5.91 -7.61
C ASP A 16 -26.95 -5.96 -6.59
N ALA A 17 -26.28 -4.83 -6.34
CA ALA A 17 -25.16 -4.76 -5.40
C ALA A 17 -25.58 -5.16 -3.97
N ASN A 18 -26.85 -4.99 -3.61
CA ASN A 18 -27.44 -5.42 -2.34
C ASN A 18 -27.54 -6.94 -2.17
N LEU A 19 -27.48 -7.71 -3.27
CA LEU A 19 -27.54 -9.18 -3.23
C LEU A 19 -26.16 -9.82 -3.08
N LEU A 20 -25.09 -9.06 -3.26
CA LEU A 20 -23.72 -9.55 -3.10
C LEU A 20 -23.43 -9.89 -1.65
N THR A 21 -22.69 -10.98 -1.42
CA THR A 21 -22.02 -11.18 -0.12
C THR A 21 -20.99 -10.08 0.11
N ASP A 22 -20.60 -9.85 1.36
CA ASP A 22 -19.62 -8.80 1.68
C ASP A 22 -18.27 -9.05 1.00
N GLU A 23 -17.85 -10.32 0.89
CA GLU A 23 -16.63 -10.69 0.19
C GLU A 23 -16.71 -10.39 -1.31
N GLU A 24 -17.84 -10.71 -1.96
CA GLU A 24 -18.07 -10.39 -3.37
C GLU A 24 -18.13 -8.88 -3.60
N LEU A 25 -18.76 -8.15 -2.69
CA LEU A 25 -18.82 -6.69 -2.74
C LEU A 25 -17.41 -6.10 -2.70
N PHE A 26 -16.57 -6.48 -1.73
CA PHE A 26 -15.19 -5.98 -1.66
C PHE A 26 -14.35 -6.38 -2.87
N ARG A 27 -14.54 -7.60 -3.38
CA ARG A 27 -13.86 -8.07 -4.60
C ARG A 27 -14.23 -7.23 -5.81
N GLN A 28 -15.52 -6.91 -5.98
CA GLN A 28 -15.99 -6.06 -7.08
C GLN A 28 -15.57 -4.60 -6.92
N ILE A 29 -15.54 -4.06 -5.70
CA ILE A 29 -15.00 -2.72 -5.44
C ILE A 29 -13.52 -2.66 -5.84
N ALA A 30 -12.73 -3.67 -5.47
CA ALA A 30 -11.31 -3.75 -5.84
C ALA A 30 -11.11 -3.89 -7.36
N ALA A 31 -11.94 -4.69 -8.04
CA ALA A 31 -11.89 -4.82 -9.50
C ALA A 31 -12.23 -3.50 -10.21
N ALA A 32 -13.30 -2.82 -9.79
CA ALA A 32 -13.69 -1.52 -10.36
C ALA A 32 -12.62 -0.44 -10.11
N MET A 33 -11.95 -0.49 -8.95
CA MET A 33 -10.81 0.37 -8.66
C MET A 33 -9.64 0.07 -9.62
N ASP A 34 -9.29 -1.19 -9.82
CA ASP A 34 -8.20 -1.58 -10.72
C ASP A 34 -8.49 -1.24 -12.19
N ASP A 35 -9.73 -1.40 -12.62
CA ASP A 35 -10.20 -1.01 -13.95
C ASP A 35 -10.10 0.51 -14.16
N ASN A 36 -10.25 1.30 -13.09
CA ASN A 36 -10.12 2.76 -13.14
C ASN A 36 -8.66 3.23 -13.24
N LEU A 37 -7.67 2.34 -13.05
CA LEU A 37 -6.25 2.70 -13.11
C LEU A 37 -5.72 2.63 -14.54
N ASP A 38 -5.05 3.70 -14.95
CA ASP A 38 -4.32 3.78 -16.21
C ASP A 38 -2.82 3.67 -15.94
N THR A 39 -2.13 2.80 -16.68
CA THR A 39 -0.68 2.62 -16.61
C THR A 39 0.02 2.92 -17.94
N SER A 40 -0.71 3.43 -18.95
CA SER A 40 -0.21 3.67 -20.31
C SER A 40 0.96 4.67 -20.36
N SER A 41 0.97 5.64 -19.43
CA SER A 41 2.03 6.66 -19.31
C SER A 41 3.31 6.20 -18.60
N GLY A 42 3.37 4.93 -18.18
CA GLY A 42 4.44 4.40 -17.32
C GLY A 42 4.32 4.83 -15.85
N LYS A 43 3.28 5.58 -15.48
CA LYS A 43 2.89 5.90 -14.10
C LYS A 43 1.48 5.38 -13.85
N ILE A 44 1.15 5.07 -12.60
CA ILE A 44 -0.24 4.83 -12.21
C ILE A 44 -0.97 6.18 -12.19
N GLY A 45 -1.94 6.32 -13.09
CA GLY A 45 -2.95 7.37 -13.08
C GLY A 45 -4.34 6.77 -12.92
N VAL A 46 -5.34 7.64 -12.95
CA VAL A 46 -6.75 7.25 -13.10
C VAL A 46 -7.19 7.60 -14.52
N HIS A 47 -8.05 6.77 -15.11
CA HIS A 47 -8.68 7.10 -16.38
C HIS A 47 -9.45 8.43 -16.26
N ASN A 48 -9.45 9.22 -17.35
CA ASN A 48 -10.23 10.46 -17.39
C ASN A 48 -11.73 10.12 -17.28
N PRO A 49 -12.42 10.53 -16.20
CA PRO A 49 -13.82 10.21 -16.01
C PRO A 49 -14.77 10.78 -17.06
N GLN A 50 -14.34 11.79 -17.82
CA GLN A 50 -15.14 12.37 -18.91
C GLN A 50 -15.08 11.52 -20.19
N GLU A 51 -13.99 10.78 -20.39
CA GLU A 51 -13.80 9.91 -21.56
C GLU A 51 -14.30 8.49 -21.30
N ASN A 52 -14.06 7.98 -20.08
CA ASN A 52 -14.54 6.69 -19.64
C ASN A 52 -15.13 6.78 -18.22
N PRO A 53 -16.40 7.18 -18.07
CA PRO A 53 -17.06 7.32 -16.77
C PRO A 53 -17.39 5.99 -16.09
N GLU A 54 -17.30 4.86 -16.80
CA GLU A 54 -17.75 3.55 -16.31
C GLU A 54 -17.00 3.10 -15.05
N PRO A 55 -15.66 3.00 -15.01
CA PRO A 55 -14.97 2.36 -13.91
C PRO A 55 -15.18 3.11 -12.59
N ILE A 56 -15.10 4.44 -12.64
CA ILE A 56 -15.30 5.29 -11.48
C ILE A 56 -16.77 5.33 -11.01
N SER A 57 -17.74 5.26 -11.92
CA SER A 57 -19.17 5.23 -11.57
C SER A 57 -19.57 3.89 -10.97
N ARG A 58 -19.06 2.77 -11.52
CA ARG A 58 -19.23 1.43 -10.95
C ARG A 58 -18.56 1.33 -9.58
N PHE A 59 -17.33 1.83 -9.44
CA PHE A 59 -16.65 1.92 -8.14
C PHE A 59 -17.48 2.70 -7.12
N ALA A 60 -17.93 3.90 -7.48
CA ALA A 60 -18.73 4.74 -6.58
C ALA A 60 -20.05 4.06 -6.18
N SER A 61 -20.71 3.38 -7.11
CA SER A 61 -21.94 2.62 -6.84
C SER A 61 -21.71 1.51 -5.79
N LEU A 62 -20.66 0.70 -5.97
CA LEU A 62 -20.35 -0.40 -5.06
C LEU A 62 -19.82 0.10 -3.71
N TRP A 63 -19.02 1.16 -3.71
CA TRP A 63 -18.54 1.82 -2.50
C TRP A 63 -19.71 2.34 -1.66
N ASN A 64 -20.68 3.00 -2.30
CA ASN A 64 -21.88 3.49 -1.63
C ASN A 64 -22.71 2.37 -1.02
N GLU A 65 -22.77 1.20 -1.68
CA GLU A 65 -23.41 0.02 -1.12
C GLU A 65 -22.70 -0.46 0.16
N ALA A 66 -21.37 -0.52 0.17
CA ALA A 66 -20.62 -0.89 1.38
C ALA A 66 -20.85 0.10 2.53
N ILE A 67 -20.83 1.40 2.24
CA ILE A 67 -21.14 2.44 3.24
C ILE A 67 -22.59 2.31 3.74
N ARG A 68 -23.54 1.99 2.85
CA ARG A 68 -24.96 1.77 3.21
C ARG A 68 -25.13 0.56 4.13
N ARG A 69 -24.30 -0.48 3.97
CA ARG A 69 -24.25 -1.64 4.88
C ARG A 69 -23.59 -1.34 6.23
N GLY A 70 -22.98 -0.16 6.38
CA GLY A 70 -22.37 0.30 7.64
C GLY A 70 -20.87 0.07 7.74
N PHE A 71 -20.20 -0.37 6.66
CA PHE A 71 -18.74 -0.52 6.67
C PHE A 71 -18.05 0.84 6.74
N GLN A 72 -16.95 0.90 7.49
CA GLN A 72 -16.06 2.06 7.45
C GLN A 72 -15.07 1.95 6.30
N ASN A 73 -14.50 3.08 5.89
CA ASN A 73 -13.51 3.12 4.80
C ASN A 73 -12.34 2.15 5.03
N ASP A 74 -11.92 2.00 6.29
CA ASP A 74 -10.82 1.10 6.66
C ASP A 74 -11.21 -0.38 6.48
N ASP A 75 -12.45 -0.76 6.81
CA ASP A 75 -12.97 -2.12 6.61
C ASP A 75 -13.01 -2.46 5.12
N ILE A 76 -13.51 -1.53 4.30
CA ILE A 76 -13.57 -1.68 2.84
C ILE A 76 -12.14 -1.84 2.29
N GLY A 77 -11.21 -1.00 2.74
CA GLY A 77 -9.80 -1.07 2.33
C GLY A 77 -9.11 -2.39 2.74
N ILE A 78 -9.44 -2.94 3.90
CA ILE A 78 -8.95 -4.26 4.35
C ILE A 78 -9.55 -5.37 3.46
N GLY A 79 -10.86 -5.34 3.21
CA GLY A 79 -11.55 -6.32 2.37
C GLY A 79 -11.04 -6.36 0.93
N MET A 80 -10.68 -5.21 0.37
CA MET A 80 -10.11 -5.10 -0.99
C MET A 80 -8.67 -5.59 -1.09
N ARG A 81 -7.91 -5.64 0.02
CA ARG A 81 -6.44 -5.76 0.01
C ARG A 81 -5.94 -7.02 -0.69
N GLY A 82 -6.61 -8.14 -0.53
CA GLY A 82 -6.24 -9.40 -1.19
C GLY A 82 -6.26 -9.26 -2.71
N GLN A 83 -7.33 -8.69 -3.23
CA GLN A 83 -7.52 -8.48 -4.67
C GLN A 83 -6.56 -7.42 -5.22
N LEU A 84 -6.37 -6.30 -4.51
CA LEU A 84 -5.43 -5.25 -4.94
C LEU A 84 -3.98 -5.74 -4.97
N ARG A 85 -3.58 -6.63 -4.05
CA ARG A 85 -2.25 -7.27 -4.07
C ARG A 85 -2.06 -8.23 -5.25
N ALA A 86 -3.15 -8.80 -5.77
CA ALA A 86 -3.14 -9.66 -6.95
C ALA A 86 -3.16 -8.87 -8.27
N SER A 87 -3.56 -7.60 -8.25
CA SER A 87 -3.57 -6.74 -9.45
C SER A 87 -2.17 -6.63 -10.06
N PRO A 88 -1.99 -6.88 -11.37
CA PRO A 88 -0.72 -6.62 -12.05
C PRO A 88 -0.30 -5.14 -12.02
N LYS A 89 -1.27 -4.21 -12.02
CA LYS A 89 -1.04 -2.76 -12.00
C LYS A 89 -0.53 -2.29 -10.63
N LEU A 90 -1.07 -2.85 -9.55
CA LEU A 90 -0.80 -2.42 -8.19
C LEU A 90 0.19 -3.31 -7.43
N SER A 91 0.31 -4.59 -7.79
CA SER A 91 1.20 -5.52 -7.10
C SER A 91 2.66 -5.07 -7.01
N PRO A 92 3.26 -4.36 -7.99
CA PRO A 92 4.62 -3.83 -7.83
C PRO A 92 4.76 -2.80 -6.70
N PHE A 93 3.66 -2.09 -6.37
CA PHE A 93 3.62 -1.03 -5.36
C PHE A 93 3.11 -1.54 -4.01
N LEU A 94 2.29 -2.60 -4.02
CA LEU A 94 1.66 -3.19 -2.83
C LEU A 94 2.39 -4.43 -2.31
N ARG A 95 3.31 -4.99 -3.09
CA ARG A 95 4.37 -5.84 -2.56
C ARG A 95 5.32 -4.93 -1.81
N GLU A 96 5.10 -4.72 -0.51
CA GLU A 96 6.26 -4.44 0.34
C GLU A 96 7.27 -5.55 0.04
N PRO A 97 8.50 -5.24 -0.42
CA PRO A 97 9.53 -6.25 -0.53
C PRO A 97 9.57 -6.98 0.82
N SER A 98 9.47 -8.30 0.82
CA SER A 98 9.53 -9.11 2.06
C SER A 98 10.71 -8.69 2.95
N TRP A 99 11.77 -8.22 2.29
CA TRP A 99 12.93 -7.56 2.88
C TRP A 99 12.60 -6.32 3.75
N GLN A 100 11.80 -5.36 3.28
CA GLN A 100 11.42 -4.18 4.07
C GLN A 100 10.57 -4.54 5.29
N SER A 101 9.67 -5.53 5.15
CA SER A 101 8.92 -6.08 6.29
C SER A 101 9.87 -6.74 7.32
N PHE A 102 10.88 -7.49 6.85
CA PHE A 102 11.91 -8.08 7.70
C PHE A 102 12.77 -7.01 8.40
N GLU A 103 13.21 -5.98 7.68
CA GLU A 103 13.96 -4.85 8.23
C GLU A 103 13.19 -4.11 9.33
N LYS A 104 11.89 -3.85 9.10
CA LYS A 104 11.00 -3.26 10.11
C LYS A 104 10.86 -4.17 11.34
N LEU A 105 10.77 -5.48 11.16
CA LEU A 105 10.71 -6.44 12.26
C LEU A 105 12.02 -6.44 13.07
N VAL A 106 13.18 -6.52 12.41
CA VAL A 106 14.50 -6.48 13.05
C VAL A 106 14.68 -5.17 13.82
N ALA A 107 14.30 -4.04 13.25
CA ALA A 107 14.34 -2.74 13.92
C ALA A 107 13.46 -2.71 15.18
N ARG A 108 12.23 -3.24 15.11
CA ARG A 108 11.31 -3.31 16.26
C ARG A 108 11.85 -4.19 17.38
N ILE A 109 12.44 -5.34 17.04
CA ILE A 109 13.10 -6.22 18.03
C ILE A 109 14.24 -5.45 18.72
N HIS A 110 15.12 -4.79 17.96
CA HIS A 110 16.23 -4.06 18.56
C HIS A 110 15.79 -2.88 19.44
N ILE A 111 14.74 -2.15 19.07
CA ILE A 111 14.16 -1.11 19.93
C ILE A 111 13.59 -1.72 21.23
N ALA A 112 12.93 -2.87 21.13
CA ALA A 112 12.33 -3.53 22.28
C ALA A 112 13.37 -4.07 23.28
N TYR A 113 14.49 -4.61 22.78
CA TYR A 113 15.55 -5.18 23.61
C TYR A 113 16.62 -4.17 24.03
N CYS A 114 16.83 -3.09 23.26
CA CYS A 114 17.76 -2.01 23.57
C CYS A 114 17.01 -0.67 23.60
N ARG A 115 16.62 -0.22 24.81
CA ARG A 115 15.90 1.06 25.01
C ARG A 115 16.59 2.27 24.40
N ASP A 116 17.91 2.20 24.23
CA ASP A 116 18.75 3.25 23.66
C ASP A 116 19.09 3.06 22.17
N ALA A 117 18.45 2.10 21.49
CA ALA A 117 18.66 1.89 20.06
C ALA A 117 18.09 3.05 19.23
N GLN A 118 18.94 3.66 18.42
CA GLN A 118 18.57 4.57 17.35
C GLN A 118 18.54 3.82 16.03
N VAL A 119 17.39 3.83 15.37
CA VAL A 119 17.21 3.29 14.02
C VAL A 119 17.25 4.46 13.03
N LYS A 120 18.11 4.37 12.02
CA LYS A 120 18.19 5.29 10.89
C LYS A 120 17.93 4.53 9.61
N TRP A 121 17.17 5.13 8.70
CA TRP A 121 16.81 4.55 7.41
C TRP A 121 17.58 5.28 6.30
N SER A 122 18.07 4.53 5.31
CA SER A 122 18.79 5.04 4.14
C SER A 122 19.96 5.98 4.51
N GLU A 123 20.78 5.57 5.48
CA GLU A 123 21.95 6.34 5.93
C GLU A 123 23.09 6.21 4.90
N LYS A 124 23.61 7.34 4.43
CA LYS A 124 24.84 7.35 3.61
C LYS A 124 26.05 7.39 4.53
N LEU A 125 26.92 6.39 4.41
CA LEU A 125 28.19 6.33 5.13
C LEU A 125 29.36 6.40 4.17
N VAL A 126 30.33 7.25 4.49
CA VAL A 126 31.61 7.32 3.79
C VAL A 126 32.55 6.28 4.42
N ASP A 127 33.12 5.40 3.61
CA ASP A 127 34.15 4.46 4.07
C ASP A 127 35.54 5.12 4.14
N ARG A 128 36.54 4.39 4.66
CA ARG A 128 37.91 4.91 4.82
C ARG A 128 38.59 5.25 3.49
N SER A 129 38.10 4.69 2.39
CA SER A 129 38.55 4.99 1.02
C SER A 129 37.83 6.20 0.40
N GLY A 130 36.95 6.88 1.14
CA GLY A 130 36.19 8.03 0.65
C GLY A 130 35.00 7.65 -0.23
N THR A 131 34.66 6.35 -0.33
CA THR A 131 33.52 5.89 -1.13
C THR A 131 32.25 6.00 -0.29
N GLU A 132 31.23 6.68 -0.83
CA GLU A 132 29.90 6.72 -0.23
C GLU A 132 29.17 5.39 -0.47
N ARG A 133 28.63 4.82 0.60
CA ARG A 133 27.75 3.66 0.56
C ARG A 133 26.42 4.02 1.20
N GLN A 134 25.32 3.67 0.54
CA GLN A 134 24.00 3.73 1.15
C GLN A 134 23.77 2.47 1.98
N ILE A 135 23.30 2.65 3.21
CA ILE A 135 22.85 1.58 4.10
C ILE A 135 21.37 1.77 4.36
N ASP A 136 20.56 0.77 4.01
CA ASP A 136 19.11 0.90 4.06
C ASP A 136 18.57 0.96 5.50
N VAL A 137 19.21 0.27 6.44
CA VAL A 137 18.90 0.36 7.88
C VAL A 137 20.16 0.33 8.72
N THR A 138 20.32 1.32 9.59
CA THR A 138 21.35 1.33 10.63
C THR A 138 20.70 1.32 12.01
N VAL A 139 21.12 0.39 12.86
CA VAL A 139 20.73 0.34 14.29
C VAL A 139 21.96 0.59 15.15
N ARG A 140 21.92 1.60 16.02
CA ARG A 140 23.05 1.99 16.91
C ARG A 140 22.58 2.14 18.34
N SER A 141 23.37 1.69 19.33
CA SER A 141 23.14 2.06 20.74
C SER A 141 23.64 3.48 20.99
N LYS A 142 22.88 4.31 21.73
CA LYS A 142 23.34 5.65 22.15
C LYS A 142 24.48 5.61 23.17
N VAL A 143 24.63 4.53 23.93
CA VAL A 143 25.59 4.42 25.03
C VAL A 143 26.26 3.04 24.98
N GLY A 144 27.57 2.98 24.72
CA GLY A 144 28.35 1.75 24.80
C GLY A 144 29.58 1.71 23.85
N PRO A 145 30.70 1.07 24.25
CA PRO A 145 31.97 1.10 23.53
C PRO A 145 32.07 0.07 22.38
N HIS A 146 30.97 -0.56 21.97
CA HIS A 146 30.98 -1.66 21.00
C HIS A 146 30.11 -1.41 19.75
N PRO A 147 30.51 -2.01 18.62
CA PRO A 147 30.48 -1.36 17.32
C PRO A 147 29.14 -1.53 16.60
N VAL A 148 28.93 -0.62 15.65
CA VAL A 148 27.84 -0.62 14.67
C VAL A 148 27.54 -2.04 14.16
N LEU A 149 26.33 -2.56 14.42
CA LEU A 149 25.83 -3.73 13.70
C LEU A 149 25.48 -3.28 12.29
N ARG A 150 26.38 -3.57 11.33
CA ARG A 150 26.17 -3.33 9.90
C ARG A 150 25.59 -4.59 9.29
N HIS A 151 24.35 -4.51 8.84
CA HIS A 151 23.80 -5.52 7.95
C HIS A 151 24.12 -5.11 6.50
N HIS A 152 25.11 -5.78 5.90
CA HIS A 152 25.41 -5.66 4.48
C HIS A 152 24.78 -6.85 3.76
N PHE A 153 23.79 -6.60 2.91
CA PHE A 153 23.31 -7.61 1.97
C PHE A 153 23.83 -7.22 0.58
N VAL A 154 24.79 -8.00 0.08
CA VAL A 154 25.28 -7.88 -1.29
C VAL A 154 24.25 -8.55 -2.18
N GLN A 155 23.70 -7.80 -3.13
CA GLN A 155 22.88 -8.36 -4.21
C GLN A 155 23.79 -9.23 -5.08
N THR A 156 23.50 -10.52 -5.17
CA THR A 156 24.03 -11.43 -6.20
C THR A 156 23.06 -11.51 -7.36
#